data_AF-A0A919UT56-F1
#
_entry.id   AF-A0A919UT56-F1
#
_cell.length_a   1.000
_cell.length_b   1.000
_cell.length_c   1.000
_cell.angle_alpha   90.00
_cell.angle_beta   90.00
_cell.angle_gamma   90.00
#
_symmetry.space_group_name_H-M   'P 1'
#
loop_
_entity.id
_entity.type
_entity.pdbx_description
1 polymer ?
#
loop_
_entity_poly.entity_id
_entity_poly.type
_entity_poly.pdbx_seq_one_letter_code
_entity_poly.pdbx_strand_id
1 'polypeptide(L)'
;MTRDGDPQDWRRLRLAWACPAQVPSGTGVARQFELMNLLVQGKISTPAFARDWLSARRTSLDNGERLRESFERAMNNVFYLLDNYSIDPSLRNPSDVSDEALIEGVRYALEDLSALDGKYRDS
;
A
#
# COMPACT_ATOMS: atom_id res chain seq x y z
N MET A 1 -32.53 10.05 12.22
CA MET A 1 -31.72 9.10 13.01
C MET A 1 -31.03 8.18 12.02
N THR A 2 -29.95 8.67 11.44
CA THR A 2 -29.19 7.99 10.39
C THR A 2 -28.40 6.88 11.07
N ARG A 3 -28.54 5.63 10.58
CA ARG A 3 -27.64 4.53 10.97
C ARG A 3 -26.27 4.88 10.45
N ASP A 4 -25.42 5.45 11.30
CA ASP A 4 -23.98 5.40 11.09
C ASP A 4 -23.59 3.92 11.08
N GLY A 5 -23.20 3.43 9.91
CA GLY A 5 -22.63 2.10 9.75
C GLY A 5 -21.43 1.98 10.68
N ASP A 6 -21.36 0.86 11.40
CA ASP A 6 -20.21 0.53 12.25
C ASP A 6 -18.92 0.67 11.42
N PRO A 7 -17.93 1.48 11.86
CA PRO A 7 -16.65 1.66 11.14
C PRO A 7 -15.89 0.34 10.85
N GLN A 8 -16.34 -0.78 11.42
CA GLN A 8 -15.72 -2.10 11.34
C GLN A 8 -16.44 -3.12 10.44
N ASP A 9 -17.53 -2.75 9.74
CA ASP A 9 -18.39 -3.72 9.02
C ASP A 9 -17.68 -4.44 7.84
N TRP A 10 -16.54 -3.94 7.37
CA TRP A 10 -15.71 -4.61 6.36
C TRP A 10 -15.08 -5.92 6.86
N ARG A 11 -14.90 -6.11 8.19
CA ARG A 11 -14.39 -7.36 8.77
C ARG A 11 -15.31 -8.56 8.55
N ARG A 12 -16.61 -8.31 8.32
CA ARG A 12 -17.63 -9.36 8.09
C ARG A 12 -17.76 -9.75 6.63
N LEU A 13 -17.31 -8.90 5.71
CA LEU A 13 -17.21 -9.23 4.30
C LEU A 13 -15.94 -10.06 4.09
N ARG A 14 -16.08 -11.39 4.01
CA ARG A 14 -15.01 -12.35 3.65
C ARG A 14 -14.50 -12.17 2.20
N LEU A 15 -14.49 -10.95 1.67
CA LEU A 15 -14.15 -10.65 0.29
C LEU A 15 -12.69 -10.19 0.23
N ALA A 16 -11.88 -10.90 -0.54
CA ALA A 16 -10.56 -10.42 -0.90
C ALA A 16 -10.72 -9.29 -1.95
N TRP A 17 -10.20 -8.10 -1.66
CA TRP A 17 -10.34 -6.94 -2.54
C TRP A 17 -9.49 -7.09 -3.80
N ALA A 18 -10.10 -6.84 -4.95
CA ALA A 18 -9.48 -7.01 -6.27
C ALA A 18 -8.74 -5.76 -6.74
N CYS A 19 -9.18 -4.57 -6.30
CA CYS A 19 -8.64 -3.30 -6.75
C CYS A 19 -8.77 -2.21 -5.67
N PRO A 20 -8.02 -1.10 -5.78
CA PRO A 20 -8.06 0.00 -4.81
C PRO A 20 -9.47 0.56 -4.54
N ALA A 21 -10.34 0.66 -5.56
CA ALA A 21 -11.70 1.19 -5.38
C ALA A 21 -12.59 0.37 -4.42
N GLN A 22 -12.23 -0.89 -4.15
CA GLN A 22 -12.97 -1.75 -3.21
C GLN A 22 -12.49 -1.63 -1.77
N VAL A 23 -11.36 -0.97 -1.54
CA VAL A 23 -10.74 -0.88 -0.22
C VAL A 23 -11.43 0.22 0.60
N PRO A 24 -12.06 -0.12 1.73
CA PRO A 24 -12.66 0.88 2.61
C PRO A 24 -11.61 1.83 3.18
N SER A 25 -11.98 3.10 3.36
CA SER A 25 -11.17 4.05 4.09
C SER A 25 -10.93 3.59 5.53
N GLY A 26 -9.78 3.95 6.09
CA GLY A 26 -9.39 3.58 7.46
C GLY A 26 -8.80 2.17 7.62
N THR A 27 -8.70 1.39 6.55
CA THR A 27 -7.99 0.10 6.54
C THR A 27 -6.48 0.28 6.42
N GLY A 28 -5.71 -0.75 6.82
CA GLY A 28 -4.26 -0.77 6.64
C GLY A 28 -3.85 -0.76 5.16
N VAL A 29 -4.59 -1.45 4.28
CA VAL A 29 -4.40 -1.36 2.82
C VAL A 29 -4.66 0.06 2.31
N ALA A 30 -5.75 0.71 2.73
CA ALA A 30 -6.03 2.09 2.30
C ALA A 30 -4.89 3.04 2.69
N ARG A 31 -4.37 2.90 3.91
CA ARG A 31 -3.24 3.71 4.37
C ARG A 31 -1.96 3.44 3.59
N GLN A 32 -1.65 2.17 3.28
CA GLN A 32 -0.50 1.84 2.42
C GLN A 32 -0.61 2.51 1.04
N PHE A 33 -1.80 2.48 0.42
CA PHE A 33 -2.03 3.12 -0.89
C PHE A 33 -1.92 4.66 -0.82
N GLU A 34 -2.46 5.28 0.23
CA GLU A 34 -2.32 6.72 0.46
C GLU A 34 -0.85 7.13 0.57
N LEU A 35 -0.06 6.39 1.35
CA LEU A 35 1.38 6.63 1.53
C LEU A 35 2.16 6.53 0.22
N MET A 36 1.82 5.56 -0.64
CA MET A 36 2.43 5.41 -1.96
C MET A 36 2.18 6.65 -2.83
N ASN A 37 0.94 7.17 -2.82
CA ASN A 37 0.59 8.40 -3.53
C ASN A 37 1.32 9.62 -2.97
N LEU A 38 1.39 9.76 -1.64
CA LEU A 38 2.10 10.86 -0.99
C LEU A 38 3.59 10.86 -1.32
N LEU A 39 4.22 9.67 -1.38
CA LEU A 39 5.63 9.54 -1.76
C LEU A 39 5.86 10.02 -3.20
N VAL A 40 5.09 9.49 -4.16
CA VAL A 40 5.27 9.83 -5.59
C VAL A 40 4.97 11.30 -5.89
N GLN A 41 4.11 11.94 -5.08
CA GLN A 41 3.85 13.38 -5.13
C GLN A 41 4.93 14.23 -4.43
N GLY A 42 5.94 13.61 -3.81
CA GLY A 42 7.01 14.30 -3.07
C GLY A 42 6.53 14.95 -1.77
N LYS A 43 5.39 14.53 -1.23
CA LYS A 43 4.79 15.10 -0.01
C LYS A 43 5.37 14.53 1.28
N ILE A 44 5.99 13.36 1.20
CA ILE A 44 6.70 12.70 2.30
C ILE A 44 8.06 12.21 1.81
N SER A 45 9.03 12.10 2.72
CA SER A 45 10.36 11.55 2.41
C SER A 45 10.32 10.01 2.33
N THR A 46 11.30 9.43 1.64
CA THR A 46 11.46 7.97 1.52
C THR A 46 11.61 7.25 2.88
N PRO A 47 12.38 7.75 3.89
CA PRO A 47 12.40 7.12 5.20
C PRO A 47 11.06 7.22 5.96
N ALA A 48 10.33 8.34 5.82
CA ALA A 48 9.02 8.50 6.43
C ALA A 48 8.01 7.53 5.82
N PHE A 49 7.99 7.45 4.49
CA PHE A 49 7.22 6.46 3.74
C PHE A 49 7.52 5.03 4.21
N ALA A 50 8.79 4.63 4.27
CA ALA A 50 9.17 3.27 4.63
C ALA A 50 8.64 2.87 6.02
N ARG A 51 8.82 3.74 7.02
CA ARG A 51 8.32 3.49 8.39
C ARG A 51 6.80 3.39 8.43
N ASP A 52 6.11 4.37 7.85
CA ASP A 52 4.65 4.45 7.94
C ASP A 52 3.98 3.35 7.12
N TRP A 53 4.56 2.96 5.98
CA TRP A 53 4.02 1.91 5.11
C TRP A 53 4.16 0.54 5.76
N LEU A 54 5.33 0.23 6.36
CA LEU A 54 5.52 -1.01 7.13
C LEU A 54 4.58 -1.07 8.36
N SER A 55 4.36 0.06 9.02
CA SER A 55 3.37 0.16 10.11
C SER A 55 1.95 -0.14 9.61
N ALA A 56 1.54 0.48 8.50
CA ALA A 56 0.22 0.24 7.89
C ALA A 56 0.05 -1.21 7.41
N ARG A 57 1.11 -1.84 6.89
CA ARG A 57 1.11 -3.26 6.53
C ARG A 57 0.91 -4.16 7.74
N ARG A 58 1.57 -3.88 8.88
CA ARG A 58 1.34 -4.61 10.14
C ARG A 58 -0.12 -4.51 10.57
N THR A 59 -0.68 -3.30 10.60
CA THR A 59 -2.11 -3.08 10.89
C THR A 59 -3.02 -3.90 9.96
N SER A 60 -2.71 -3.93 8.66
CA SER A 60 -3.45 -4.70 7.67
C SER A 60 -3.47 -6.20 7.97
N LEU A 61 -2.30 -6.76 8.33
CA LEU A 61 -2.14 -8.16 8.71
C LEU A 61 -2.87 -8.49 10.02
N ASP A 62 -2.73 -7.64 11.04
CA ASP A 62 -3.39 -7.80 12.35
C ASP A 62 -4.93 -7.76 12.20
N ASN A 63 -5.41 -6.97 11.24
CA ASN A 63 -6.82 -6.86 10.88
C ASN A 63 -7.34 -8.03 10.02
N GLY A 64 -6.45 -8.87 9.48
CA GLY A 64 -6.82 -9.95 8.56
C GLY A 64 -7.37 -9.46 7.22
N GLU A 65 -6.96 -8.28 6.76
CA GLU A 65 -7.36 -7.71 5.47
C GLU A 65 -6.85 -8.61 4.32
N ARG A 66 -7.69 -8.82 3.31
CA ARG A 66 -7.40 -9.76 2.22
C ARG A 66 -7.43 -9.09 0.87
N LEU A 67 -6.44 -9.39 0.05
CA LEU A 67 -6.29 -8.91 -1.32
C LEU A 67 -6.37 -10.09 -2.28
N ARG A 68 -6.87 -9.86 -3.49
CA ARG A 68 -6.73 -10.85 -4.58
C ARG A 68 -5.31 -10.79 -5.14
N GLU A 69 -4.89 -11.88 -5.75
CA GLU A 69 -3.51 -12.14 -6.16
C GLU A 69 -2.84 -10.96 -6.88
N SER A 70 -3.48 -10.34 -7.87
CA SER A 70 -2.88 -9.23 -8.62
C SER A 70 -2.65 -7.97 -7.77
N PHE A 71 -3.59 -7.65 -6.87
CA PHE A 71 -3.43 -6.54 -5.94
C PHE A 71 -2.34 -6.89 -4.91
N GLU A 72 -2.43 -8.08 -4.31
CA GLU A 72 -1.43 -8.57 -3.35
C GLU A 72 -0.01 -8.53 -3.91
N ARG A 73 0.17 -8.92 -5.18
CA ARG A 73 1.46 -8.89 -5.88
C ARG A 73 2.05 -7.48 -5.94
N ALA A 74 1.25 -6.49 -6.33
CA ALA A 74 1.71 -5.10 -6.39
C ALA A 74 2.13 -4.58 -5.00
N MET A 75 1.37 -4.90 -3.95
CA MET A 75 1.71 -4.52 -2.58
C MET A 75 2.97 -5.25 -2.07
N ASN A 76 3.15 -6.52 -2.45
CA ASN A 76 4.33 -7.30 -2.09
C ASN A 76 5.59 -6.80 -2.80
N ASN A 77 5.49 -6.32 -4.04
CA ASN A 77 6.63 -5.69 -4.72
C ASN A 77 7.15 -4.48 -3.94
N VAL A 78 6.26 -3.64 -3.41
CA VAL A 78 6.64 -2.52 -2.53
C VAL A 78 7.29 -3.02 -1.24
N PHE A 79 6.75 -4.08 -0.64
CA PHE A 79 7.36 -4.69 0.54
C PHE A 79 8.80 -5.17 0.27
N TYR A 80 9.06 -5.85 -0.85
CA TYR A 80 10.40 -6.32 -1.19
C TYR A 80 11.38 -5.18 -1.49
N LEU A 81 10.91 -4.06 -2.03
CA LEU A 81 11.74 -2.85 -2.16
C LEU A 81 12.14 -2.34 -0.78
N LEU A 82 11.19 -2.28 0.15
CA LEU A 82 11.43 -1.82 1.52
C LEU A 82 12.32 -2.77 2.32
N ASP A 83 12.26 -4.08 2.06
CA ASP A 83 13.13 -5.08 2.69
C ASP A 83 14.61 -4.88 2.31
N ASN A 84 14.86 -4.35 1.11
CA ASN A 84 16.19 -4.01 0.62
C ASN A 84 16.54 -2.51 0.77
N TYR A 85 15.72 -1.74 1.49
CA TYR A 85 15.90 -0.30 1.69
C TYR A 85 16.33 0.02 3.13
N SER A 86 17.50 0.63 3.28
CA SER A 86 17.95 1.15 4.56
C SER A 86 17.26 2.47 4.91
N ILE A 87 16.36 2.40 5.91
CA ILE A 87 15.60 3.56 6.43
C ILE A 87 16.51 4.61 7.06
N ASP A 88 17.57 4.17 7.73
CA ASP A 88 18.60 5.07 8.26
C ASP A 88 19.67 5.30 7.17
N PRO A 89 19.79 6.52 6.62
CA PRO A 89 20.78 6.80 5.58
C PRO A 89 22.22 6.55 6.01
N SER A 90 22.52 6.62 7.32
CA SER A 90 23.87 6.36 7.85
C SER A 90 24.27 4.89 7.80
N LEU A 91 23.29 3.98 7.67
CA LEU A 91 23.49 2.54 7.60
C LEU A 91 23.42 2.00 6.16
N ARG A 92 23.25 2.88 5.17
CA ARG A 92 23.01 2.49 3.77
C ARG A 92 24.27 1.91 3.13
N ASN A 93 24.15 0.72 2.57
CA ASN A 93 25.18 0.10 1.73
C ASN A 93 24.99 0.48 0.25
N PRO A 94 26.05 0.47 -0.57
CA PRO A 94 25.94 0.75 -2.01
C PRO A 94 25.02 -0.20 -2.78
N SER A 95 24.75 -1.40 -2.24
CA SER A 95 23.83 -2.39 -2.81
C SER A 95 22.38 -2.19 -2.39
N ASP A 96 22.10 -1.32 -1.42
CA ASP A 96 20.74 -1.08 -0.95
C ASP A 96 19.94 -0.30 -2.00
N VAL A 97 18.62 -0.45 -1.94
CA VAL A 97 17.70 0.35 -2.76
C VAL A 97 17.91 1.84 -2.47
N SER A 98 18.13 2.62 -3.53
CA SER A 98 18.23 4.08 -3.41
C SER A 98 16.86 4.73 -3.21
N ASP A 99 16.84 6.00 -2.82
CA ASP A 99 15.59 6.74 -2.67
C ASP A 99 14.85 6.87 -4.02
N GLU A 100 15.58 7.11 -5.10
CA GLU A 100 15.06 7.22 -6.46
C GLU A 100 14.50 5.88 -6.94
N ALA A 101 15.23 4.78 -6.70
CA ALA A 101 14.78 3.43 -7.06
C ALA A 101 13.52 3.03 -6.28
N LEU A 102 13.41 3.43 -5.00
CA LEU A 102 12.21 3.22 -4.21
C LEU A 102 11.02 4.00 -4.77
N ILE A 103 11.19 5.29 -5.08
CA ILE A 103 10.14 6.13 -5.66
C ILE A 103 9.64 5.55 -6.99
N GLU A 104 10.57 5.14 -7.85
CA GLU A 104 10.23 4.58 -9.16
C GLU A 104 9.53 3.21 -9.04
N GLY A 105 10.01 2.35 -8.13
CA GLY A 105 9.33 1.08 -7.85
C GLY A 105 7.91 1.27 -7.28
N VAL A 106 7.70 2.30 -6.46
CA VAL A 106 6.36 2.66 -5.96
C VAL A 106 5.47 3.22 -7.09
N ARG A 107 6.05 3.98 -8.04
CA ARG A 107 5.32 4.45 -9.22
C ARG A 107 4.80 3.28 -10.07
N TYR A 108 5.65 2.29 -10.37
CA TYR A 108 5.22 1.09 -11.09
C TYR A 108 4.11 0.33 -10.36
N ALA A 109 4.22 0.18 -9.04
CA ALA A 109 3.17 -0.46 -8.26
C ALA A 109 1.85 0.33 -8.33
N LEU A 110 1.87 1.66 -8.31
CA LEU A 110 0.65 2.48 -8.48
C LEU A 110 0.04 2.36 -9.88
N GLU A 111 0.86 2.22 -10.92
CA GLU A 111 0.40 1.97 -12.29
C GLU A 111 -0.30 0.62 -12.41
N ASP A 112 0.29 -0.45 -11.86
CA ASP A 112 -0.32 -1.78 -11.79
C ASP A 112 -1.67 -1.74 -11.07
N LEU A 113 -1.74 -1.05 -9.92
CA LEU A 113 -2.96 -0.89 -9.14
C LEU A 113 -4.04 -0.10 -9.89
N SER A 114 -3.66 0.97 -10.59
CA SER A 114 -4.58 1.77 -11.40
C SER A 114 -5.16 0.96 -12.56
N ALA A 115 -4.38 0.05 -13.16
CA ALA A 115 -4.86 -0.86 -14.19
C ALA A 115 -5.90 -1.87 -13.66
N LEU A 116 -5.86 -2.24 -12.37
CA LEU A 116 -6.88 -3.08 -11.75
C LEU A 116 -8.22 -2.35 -11.60
N ASP A 117 -8.19 -1.05 -11.28
CA ASP A 117 -9.40 -0.23 -11.22
C ASP A 117 -10.07 -0.05 -12.59
N GLY A 118 -9.29 0.12 -13.65
CA GLY A 118 -9.82 0.16 -15.02
C GLY A 118 -10.58 -1.12 -15.38
N LYS A 119 -9.96 -2.28 -15.13
CA LYS A 119 -10.59 -3.59 -15.37
C LYS A 119 -11.87 -3.79 -14.56
N TYR A 120 -11.92 -3.31 -13.33
CA TYR A 120 -13.11 -3.41 -12.49
C TYR A 120 -14.27 -2.55 -13.00
N ARG A 121 -13.99 -1.38 -13.58
CA ARG A 121 -15.03 -0.48 -14.12
C ARG A 121 -15.61 -0.96 -15.45
N ASP A 122 -14.84 -1.73 -16.22
CA ASP A 122 -15.25 -2.28 -17.52
C ASP A 122 -15.95 -3.66 -17.41
N SER A 123 -16.01 -4.25 -16.21
CA SER A 123 -16.64 -5.55 -15.92
C SER A 123 -18.07 -5.41 -15.41
#